data_AF-A0A7S1AGC5-F1
#
_entry.id   AF-A0A7S1AGC5-F1
#
_cell.length_a   1.000
_cell.length_b   1.000
_cell.length_c   1.000
_cell.angle_alpha   90.00
_cell.angle_beta   90.00
_cell.angle_gamma   90.00
#
_symmetry.space_group_name_H-M   'P 1'
#
loop_
_entity.id
_entity.type
_entity.pdbx_description
1 polymer ?
#
loop_
_entity_poly.entity_id
_entity_poly.type
_entity_poly.pdbx_seq_one_letter_code
_entity_poly.pdbx_strand_id
1 'polypeptide(L)'
;FGACQCCTQVTLLTRNLEEARFLTDQFLVLAPLFLALTAATPFYRGLVSDFDTRMPAFYQTWDDRREDELETVRNSRCSANDLFIGRSLVDDAQREADVNDVQVPVCGAALRCLMEAGVDPVLSRHAAHVLARDPLCVFKDRLEIDDETNNDHWEQLQGTNWGNVRFKPPPGVHSDIGWRVEFRSPEVQLTDFENAAIIATIRVVAQVIVEEQIDLVIPVSLCEANDVASSERDAASLGLFWFKDTSGVSRRPLSSILS
;
A
#
# COMPACT_ATOMS: atom_id res chain seq x y z
N PHE A 1 -20.44 5.78 -1.05
CA PHE A 1 -20.38 4.56 -0.23
C PHE A 1 -18.94 4.10 -0.21
N GLY A 2 -18.44 3.55 0.91
CA GLY A 2 -17.13 2.89 0.95
C GLY A 2 -16.35 3.13 2.25
N ALA A 3 -16.33 4.37 2.76
CA ALA A 3 -15.71 4.70 4.07
C ALA A 3 -16.22 3.86 5.25
N CYS A 4 -17.47 3.37 5.16
CA CYS A 4 -18.13 2.60 6.22
C CYS A 4 -17.97 1.08 6.04
N GLN A 5 -17.10 0.63 5.13
CA GLN A 5 -16.79 -0.79 4.96
C GLN A 5 -15.72 -1.22 5.96
N CYS A 6 -15.77 -2.49 6.35
CA CYS A 6 -14.87 -3.06 7.33
C CYS A 6 -13.73 -3.83 6.64
N CYS A 7 -12.59 -3.93 7.31
CA CYS A 7 -11.44 -4.69 6.83
C CYS A 7 -10.60 -5.21 7.99
N THR A 8 -9.73 -6.18 7.70
CA THR A 8 -8.74 -6.69 8.64
C THR A 8 -7.39 -6.11 8.28
N GLN A 9 -6.82 -5.31 9.19
CA GLN A 9 -5.51 -4.67 8.99
C GLN A 9 -4.51 -5.18 10.02
N VAL A 10 -3.27 -5.41 9.57
CA VAL A 10 -2.19 -5.91 10.42
C VAL A 10 -1.03 -4.93 10.37
N THR A 11 -0.67 -4.32 11.50
CA THR A 11 0.53 -3.50 11.62
C THR A 11 1.64 -4.29 12.29
N LEU A 12 2.77 -4.43 11.61
CA LEU A 12 3.96 -5.11 12.11
C LEU A 12 5.04 -4.08 12.43
N LEU A 13 5.66 -4.21 13.61
CA LEU A 13 6.89 -3.49 13.98
C LEU A 13 8.09 -4.19 13.36
N THR A 14 8.99 -3.45 12.72
CA THR A 14 10.21 -3.99 12.11
C THR A 14 11.45 -3.62 12.92
N ARG A 15 12.56 -4.32 12.65
CA ARG A 15 13.85 -4.10 13.32
C ARG A 15 14.42 -2.70 13.07
N ASN A 16 14.24 -2.18 11.86
CA ASN A 16 14.77 -0.89 11.42
C ASN A 16 14.06 -0.39 10.14
N LEU A 17 14.53 0.75 9.64
CA LEU A 17 14.05 1.38 8.39
C LEU A 17 14.22 0.48 7.16
N GLU A 18 15.36 -0.22 7.04
CA GLU A 18 15.65 -1.04 5.85
C GLU A 18 14.69 -2.23 5.75
N GLU A 19 14.45 -2.92 6.86
CA GLU A 19 13.46 -4.00 6.92
C GLU A 19 12.04 -3.48 6.65
N ALA A 20 11.69 -2.31 7.19
CA ALA A 20 10.38 -1.70 6.93
C ALA A 20 10.16 -1.44 5.44
N ARG A 21 11.18 -0.90 4.75
CA ARG A 21 11.11 -0.63 3.30
C ARG A 21 11.04 -1.93 2.51
N PHE A 22 11.89 -2.90 2.84
CA PHE A 22 11.89 -4.22 2.20
C PHE A 22 10.53 -4.93 2.33
N LEU A 23 10.00 -4.99 3.55
CA LEU A 23 8.72 -5.64 3.83
C LEU A 23 7.54 -4.90 3.20
N THR A 24 7.59 -3.55 3.14
CA THR A 24 6.60 -2.76 2.41
C THR A 24 6.51 -3.24 0.98
N ASP A 25 7.63 -3.32 0.27
CA ASP A 25 7.65 -3.75 -1.14
C ASP A 25 7.10 -5.16 -1.34
N GLN A 26 7.44 -6.11 -0.47
CA GLN A 26 6.93 -7.47 -0.61
C GLN A 26 5.42 -7.54 -0.34
N PHE A 27 4.94 -6.76 0.62
CA PHE A 27 3.53 -6.64 0.93
C PHE A 27 2.72 -5.99 -0.20
N LEU A 28 3.29 -5.05 -0.96
CA LEU A 28 2.63 -4.46 -2.13
C LEU A 28 2.22 -5.53 -3.15
N VAL A 29 3.10 -6.52 -3.39
CA VAL A 29 2.85 -7.62 -4.33
C VAL A 29 1.81 -8.60 -3.79
N LEU A 30 1.83 -8.87 -2.48
CA LEU A 30 0.92 -9.82 -1.83
C LEU A 30 -0.48 -9.25 -1.59
N ALA A 31 -0.62 -7.94 -1.46
CA ALA A 31 -1.87 -7.30 -1.06
C ALA A 31 -3.07 -7.66 -1.95
N PRO A 32 -2.98 -7.65 -3.30
CA PRO A 32 -4.07 -8.10 -4.16
C PRO A 32 -4.42 -9.59 -4.00
N LEU A 33 -3.43 -10.45 -3.73
CA LEU A 33 -3.70 -11.89 -3.57
C LEU A 33 -4.51 -12.14 -2.30
N PHE A 34 -4.15 -11.49 -1.19
CA PHE A 34 -4.91 -11.57 0.06
C PHE A 34 -6.30 -10.93 -0.08
N LEU A 35 -6.44 -9.86 -0.85
CA LEU A 35 -7.74 -9.26 -1.13
C LEU A 35 -8.67 -10.24 -1.85
N ALA A 36 -8.18 -10.91 -2.89
CA ALA A 36 -8.94 -11.95 -3.59
C ALA A 36 -9.29 -13.12 -2.66
N LEU A 37 -8.32 -13.64 -1.90
CA LEU A 37 -8.53 -14.76 -0.99
C LEU A 37 -9.56 -14.50 0.10
N THR A 38 -9.67 -13.25 0.54
CA THR A 38 -10.52 -12.87 1.67
C THR A 38 -11.85 -12.25 1.23
N ALA A 39 -12.14 -12.20 -0.07
CA ALA A 39 -13.30 -11.56 -0.65
C ALA A 39 -14.61 -11.81 0.14
N ALA A 40 -15.25 -10.73 0.61
CA ALA A 40 -16.42 -10.80 1.51
C ALA A 40 -17.47 -9.70 1.25
N THR A 41 -17.39 -8.98 0.12
CA THR A 41 -18.30 -7.88 -0.22
C THR A 41 -18.93 -8.03 -1.63
N PRO A 42 -19.79 -9.04 -1.86
CA PRO A 42 -20.48 -9.22 -3.15
C PRO A 42 -21.82 -8.47 -3.27
N PHE A 43 -22.21 -7.68 -2.25
CA PHE A 43 -23.49 -6.97 -2.24
C PHE A 43 -23.31 -5.49 -1.89
N TYR A 44 -23.97 -4.64 -2.66
CA TYR A 44 -24.01 -3.19 -2.44
C TYR A 44 -25.43 -2.67 -2.57
N ARG A 45 -25.90 -1.92 -1.55
CA ARG A 45 -27.21 -1.26 -1.56
C ARG A 45 -28.39 -2.20 -1.87
N GLY A 46 -28.32 -3.46 -1.43
CA GLY A 46 -29.34 -4.47 -1.70
C GLY A 46 -29.28 -5.09 -3.11
N LEU A 47 -28.22 -4.82 -3.88
CA LEU A 47 -27.96 -5.40 -5.19
C LEU A 47 -26.74 -6.32 -5.13
N VAL A 48 -26.70 -7.31 -6.01
CA VAL A 48 -25.52 -8.15 -6.25
C VAL A 48 -24.54 -7.34 -7.12
N SER A 49 -23.28 -7.24 -6.71
CA SER A 49 -22.22 -6.66 -7.55
C SER A 49 -21.56 -7.69 -8.44
N ASP A 50 -20.87 -7.22 -9.48
CA ASP A 50 -19.96 -8.04 -10.31
C ASP A 50 -18.52 -8.03 -9.74
N PHE A 51 -18.39 -7.65 -8.47
CA PHE A 51 -17.16 -7.63 -7.69
C PHE A 51 -17.42 -8.32 -6.36
N ASP A 52 -16.40 -8.99 -5.82
CA ASP A 52 -16.50 -9.72 -4.54
C ASP A 52 -15.82 -9.00 -3.37
N THR A 53 -15.21 -7.84 -3.60
CA THR A 53 -14.42 -7.11 -2.58
C THR A 53 -14.87 -5.66 -2.41
N ARG A 54 -14.38 -5.02 -1.35
CA ARG A 54 -14.71 -3.63 -1.02
C ARG A 54 -13.96 -2.58 -1.86
N MET A 55 -12.80 -2.93 -2.42
CA MET A 55 -11.85 -1.96 -2.98
C MET A 55 -12.42 -1.09 -4.10
N PRO A 56 -13.20 -1.62 -5.07
CA PRO A 56 -13.77 -0.79 -6.14
C PRO A 56 -14.62 0.36 -5.61
N ALA A 57 -15.39 0.15 -4.54
CA ALA A 57 -16.17 1.20 -3.89
C ALA A 57 -15.31 2.09 -2.97
N PHE A 58 -14.36 1.50 -2.25
CA PHE A 58 -13.44 2.21 -1.36
C PHE A 58 -12.59 3.25 -2.12
N TYR A 59 -12.02 2.90 -3.27
CA TYR A 59 -11.17 3.81 -4.05
C TYR A 59 -11.88 5.07 -4.55
N GLN A 60 -13.20 4.99 -4.75
CA GLN A 60 -14.03 6.11 -5.15
C GLN A 60 -14.49 6.99 -3.97
N THR A 61 -14.23 6.58 -2.72
CA THR A 61 -14.83 7.22 -1.54
C THR A 61 -14.28 8.60 -1.25
N TRP A 62 -12.95 8.76 -1.34
CA TRP A 62 -12.25 10.02 -1.08
C TRP A 62 -11.43 10.43 -2.28
N ASP A 63 -11.97 10.21 -3.48
CA ASP A 63 -11.39 10.75 -4.70
C ASP A 63 -11.67 12.26 -4.75
N ASP A 64 -10.65 13.04 -4.39
CA ASP A 64 -10.69 14.49 -4.30
C ASP A 64 -10.06 15.18 -5.52
N ARG A 65 -9.72 14.41 -6.56
CA ARG A 65 -9.17 14.96 -7.79
C ARG A 65 -10.19 15.86 -8.47
N ARG A 66 -9.74 17.06 -8.84
CA ARG A 66 -10.50 17.94 -9.74
C ARG A 66 -10.47 17.40 -11.17
N GLU A 67 -11.38 17.88 -12.00
CA GLU A 67 -11.46 17.50 -13.42
C GLU A 67 -10.15 17.77 -14.17
N ASP A 68 -9.46 18.89 -13.87
CA ASP A 68 -8.15 19.24 -14.44
C ASP A 68 -7.01 18.35 -13.94
N GLU A 69 -7.18 17.67 -12.80
CA GLU A 69 -6.17 16.79 -12.22
C GLU A 69 -6.26 15.36 -12.76
N LEU A 70 -7.39 14.95 -13.35
CA LEU A 70 -7.58 13.58 -13.86
C LEU A 70 -6.57 13.19 -14.94
N GLU A 71 -6.02 14.15 -15.69
CA GLU A 71 -5.00 13.91 -16.71
C GLU A 71 -3.59 13.72 -16.14
N THR A 72 -3.31 14.25 -14.94
CA THR A 72 -1.96 14.30 -14.35
C THR A 72 -1.82 13.44 -13.09
N VAL A 73 -2.94 13.17 -12.42
CA VAL A 73 -3.06 12.39 -11.21
C VAL A 73 -3.87 11.14 -11.51
N ARG A 74 -3.15 10.08 -11.85
CA ARG A 74 -3.72 8.82 -12.34
C ARG A 74 -4.71 8.14 -11.37
N ASN A 75 -4.44 8.22 -10.07
CA ASN A 75 -5.13 7.47 -9.03
C ASN A 75 -5.72 8.41 -7.98
N SER A 76 -6.86 8.01 -7.41
CA SER A 76 -7.40 8.57 -6.17
C SER A 76 -6.35 8.45 -5.05
N ARG A 77 -6.42 9.29 -4.01
CA ARG A 77 -5.63 9.07 -2.78
C ARG A 77 -5.99 7.76 -2.06
N CYS A 78 -7.09 7.13 -2.45
CA CYS A 78 -7.47 5.77 -2.08
C CYS A 78 -7.24 4.88 -3.29
N SER A 79 -6.10 4.20 -3.34
CA SER A 79 -5.72 3.34 -4.45
C SER A 79 -4.70 2.30 -3.99
N ALA A 80 -4.35 1.35 -4.85
CA ALA A 80 -3.11 0.64 -4.69
C ALA A 80 -1.91 1.61 -4.60
N ASN A 81 -0.84 1.20 -3.91
CA ASN A 81 0.37 2.00 -3.78
C ASN A 81 1.09 2.13 -5.14
N ASP A 82 1.56 3.33 -5.46
CA ASP A 82 2.17 3.62 -6.76
C ASP A 82 3.70 3.43 -6.83
N LEU A 83 4.36 3.17 -5.70
CA LEU A 83 5.83 3.12 -5.63
C LEU A 83 6.32 2.04 -4.66
N PHE A 84 7.29 1.27 -5.11
CA PHE A 84 8.23 0.55 -4.26
C PHE A 84 9.26 1.49 -3.67
N ILE A 85 9.69 1.18 -2.45
CA ILE A 85 10.54 2.04 -1.63
C ILE A 85 11.77 1.33 -1.08
N GLY A 86 12.00 0.07 -1.44
CA GLY A 86 13.10 -0.76 -0.95
C GLY A 86 14.48 -0.14 -1.15
N ARG A 87 15.38 -0.37 -0.18
CA ARG A 87 16.76 0.14 -0.24
C ARG A 87 17.53 -0.42 -1.45
N SER A 88 17.23 -1.65 -1.87
CA SER A 88 17.84 -2.29 -3.04
C SER A 88 17.62 -1.52 -4.35
N LEU A 89 16.57 -0.70 -4.44
CA LEU A 89 16.30 0.15 -5.61
C LEU A 89 17.18 1.39 -5.65
N VAL A 90 17.75 1.81 -4.52
CA VAL A 90 18.68 2.95 -4.46
C VAL A 90 20.01 2.59 -5.12
N ASP A 91 20.43 1.34 -4.95
CA ASP A 91 21.74 0.86 -5.40
C ASP A 91 21.68 0.33 -6.87
N ASP A 92 20.47 0.21 -7.45
CA ASP A 92 20.22 -0.24 -8.82
C ASP A 92 19.15 0.62 -9.51
N ALA A 93 19.60 1.68 -10.18
CA ALA A 93 18.71 2.63 -10.85
C ALA A 93 17.96 2.04 -12.05
N GLN A 94 18.51 1.03 -12.73
CA GLN A 94 17.82 0.37 -13.83
C GLN A 94 16.66 -0.45 -13.28
N ARG A 95 16.92 -1.22 -12.21
CA ARG A 95 15.86 -1.95 -11.52
C ARG A 95 14.79 -1.02 -10.96
N GLU A 96 15.16 0.12 -10.38
CA GLU A 96 14.18 1.12 -9.92
C GLU A 96 13.26 1.58 -11.05
N ALA A 97 13.82 1.93 -12.20
CA ALA A 97 13.05 2.34 -13.37
C ALA A 97 12.17 1.20 -13.95
N ASP A 98 12.65 -0.04 -13.91
CA ASP A 98 11.93 -1.22 -14.41
C ASP A 98 10.75 -1.60 -13.51
N VAL A 99 10.86 -1.38 -12.19
CA VAL A 99 9.80 -1.78 -11.24
C VAL A 99 8.86 -0.64 -10.88
N ASN A 100 9.35 0.59 -10.72
CA ASN A 100 8.53 1.78 -10.53
C ASN A 100 8.15 2.38 -11.89
N ASP A 101 7.54 1.55 -12.75
CA ASP A 101 7.29 1.78 -14.17
C ASP A 101 6.11 2.72 -14.47
N VAL A 102 5.65 3.45 -13.46
CA VAL A 102 4.48 4.30 -13.53
C VAL A 102 4.80 5.76 -13.18
N GLN A 103 4.05 6.67 -13.79
CA GLN A 103 4.17 8.10 -13.50
C GLN A 103 3.33 8.47 -12.28
N VAL A 104 3.94 9.25 -11.39
CA VAL A 104 3.31 9.71 -10.15
C VAL A 104 3.54 11.21 -9.97
N PRO A 105 2.54 11.98 -9.51
CA PRO A 105 2.75 13.36 -9.14
C PRO A 105 3.71 13.45 -7.95
N VAL A 106 4.60 14.43 -7.95
CA VAL A 106 5.56 14.66 -6.86
C VAL A 106 5.61 16.13 -6.50
N CYS A 107 5.62 16.44 -5.21
CA CYS A 107 5.90 17.78 -4.74
C CYS A 107 7.40 18.07 -4.90
N GLY A 108 7.76 18.81 -5.95
CA GLY A 108 9.17 19.09 -6.27
C GLY A 108 9.91 19.85 -5.17
N ALA A 109 9.23 20.68 -4.39
CA ALA A 109 9.82 21.36 -3.23
C ALA A 109 10.15 20.38 -2.09
N ALA A 110 9.22 19.48 -1.77
CA ALA A 110 9.44 18.44 -0.75
C ALA A 110 10.55 17.48 -1.18
N LEU A 111 10.56 17.06 -2.45
CA LEU A 111 11.60 16.18 -3.00
C LEU A 111 13.01 16.77 -2.80
N ARG A 112 13.20 18.05 -3.19
CA ARG A 112 14.48 18.74 -3.00
C ARG A 112 14.87 18.85 -1.53
N CYS A 113 13.93 19.28 -0.68
CA CYS A 113 14.17 19.42 0.76
C CYS A 113 14.66 18.10 1.40
N LEU A 114 13.98 16.98 1.09
CA LEU A 114 14.35 15.66 1.60
C LEU A 114 15.73 15.20 1.11
N MET A 115 16.03 15.40 -0.17
CA MET A 115 17.33 15.05 -0.74
C MET A 115 18.47 15.90 -0.16
N GLU A 116 18.25 17.21 0.03
CA GLU A 116 19.21 18.12 0.67
C GLU A 116 19.45 17.76 2.14
N ALA A 117 18.43 17.23 2.83
CA ALA A 117 18.53 16.69 4.18
C ALA A 117 19.20 15.30 4.24
N GLY A 118 19.55 14.70 3.11
CA GLY A 118 20.27 13.42 3.02
C GLY A 118 19.39 12.17 2.97
N VAL A 119 18.08 12.31 2.74
CA VAL A 119 17.20 11.17 2.46
C VAL A 119 17.48 10.66 1.04
N ASP A 120 17.55 9.34 0.85
CA ASP A 120 17.85 8.77 -0.47
C ASP A 120 16.77 9.08 -1.52
N PRO A 121 17.10 9.04 -2.82
CA PRO A 121 16.18 9.44 -3.89
C PRO A 121 14.87 8.65 -3.91
N VAL A 122 14.91 7.34 -3.62
CA VAL A 122 13.74 6.44 -3.67
C VAL A 122 12.76 6.81 -2.56
N LEU A 123 13.23 6.90 -1.32
CA LEU A 123 12.37 7.27 -0.20
C LEU A 123 11.89 8.72 -0.29
N SER A 124 12.74 9.62 -0.80
CA SER A 124 12.37 11.03 -1.05
C SER A 124 11.26 11.14 -2.08
N ARG A 125 11.31 10.36 -3.17
CA ARG A 125 10.26 10.31 -4.20
C ARG A 125 8.93 9.84 -3.61
N HIS A 126 8.95 8.80 -2.77
CA HIS A 126 7.76 8.31 -2.07
C HIS A 126 7.12 9.38 -1.18
N ALA A 127 7.89 9.99 -0.28
CA ALA A 127 7.37 11.03 0.60
C ALA A 127 6.88 12.26 -0.19
N ALA A 128 7.63 12.68 -1.22
CA ALA A 128 7.21 13.78 -2.09
C ALA A 128 5.93 13.48 -2.89
N HIS A 129 5.67 12.21 -3.22
CA HIS A 129 4.42 11.77 -3.83
C HIS A 129 3.23 11.89 -2.86
N VAL A 130 3.40 11.44 -1.60
CA VAL A 130 2.38 11.62 -0.54
C VAL A 130 2.07 13.12 -0.33
N LEU A 131 3.12 13.95 -0.32
CA LEU A 131 3.04 15.41 -0.16
C LEU A 131 2.59 16.16 -1.42
N ALA A 132 2.32 15.46 -2.53
CA ALA A 132 1.73 16.07 -3.73
C ALA A 132 0.22 16.29 -3.59
N ARG A 133 -0.38 15.83 -2.48
CA ARG A 133 -1.81 15.95 -2.17
C ARG A 133 -2.05 17.12 -1.23
N ASP A 134 -3.21 17.75 -1.36
CA ASP A 134 -3.67 18.74 -0.39
C ASP A 134 -4.16 18.05 0.90
N PRO A 135 -4.03 18.69 2.08
CA PRO A 135 -4.60 18.16 3.31
C PRO A 135 -6.14 18.25 3.26
N LEU A 136 -6.82 17.14 3.55
CA LEU A 136 -8.30 17.11 3.56
C LEU A 136 -8.91 17.78 4.80
N CYS A 137 -8.20 17.71 5.93
CA CYS A 137 -8.68 18.23 7.20
C CYS A 137 -7.47 18.67 8.03
N VAL A 138 -7.53 19.90 8.54
CA VAL A 138 -6.57 20.42 9.50
C VAL A 138 -7.34 21.10 10.61
N PHE A 139 -7.11 20.66 11.85
CA PHE A 139 -7.75 21.29 13.00
C PHE A 139 -7.10 22.64 13.29
N LYS A 140 -7.92 23.63 13.65
CA LYS A 140 -7.47 25.01 13.86
C LYS A 140 -6.40 25.13 14.94
N ASP A 141 -6.50 24.34 16.00
CA ASP A 141 -5.55 24.26 17.12
C ASP A 141 -4.28 23.48 16.78
N ARG A 142 -4.18 22.91 15.57
CA ARG A 142 -3.04 22.16 15.06
C ARG A 142 -2.34 22.84 13.88
N LEU A 143 -2.74 24.08 13.54
CA LEU A 143 -2.11 24.85 12.47
C LEU A 143 -0.67 25.23 12.83
N GLU A 144 -0.48 25.70 14.06
CA GLU A 144 0.82 26.16 14.57
C GLU A 144 1.27 25.19 15.67
N ILE A 145 2.22 24.32 15.34
CA ILE A 145 2.80 23.33 16.26
C ILE A 145 4.32 23.39 16.18
N ASP A 146 4.99 22.74 17.13
CA ASP A 146 6.44 22.57 17.13
C ASP A 146 6.82 21.30 16.36
N ASP A 147 7.38 21.45 15.16
CA ASP A 147 7.77 20.36 14.27
C ASP A 147 8.94 19.52 14.81
N GLU A 148 9.70 20.01 15.81
CA GLU A 148 10.76 19.22 16.45
C GLU A 148 10.19 18.14 17.38
N THR A 149 8.96 18.33 17.87
CA THR A 149 8.32 17.46 18.85
C THR A 149 7.03 16.80 18.35
N ASN A 150 6.44 17.33 17.28
CA ASN A 150 5.18 16.87 16.71
C ASN A 150 5.33 16.47 15.24
N ASN A 151 4.53 15.51 14.80
CA ASN A 151 4.48 15.06 13.41
C ASN A 151 3.06 15.15 12.82
N ASP A 152 2.16 15.88 13.47
CA ASP A 152 0.75 15.96 13.09
C ASP A 152 0.58 16.39 11.62
N HIS A 153 1.37 17.38 11.13
CA HIS A 153 1.27 17.83 9.73
C HIS A 153 1.62 16.73 8.73
N TRP A 154 2.62 15.90 9.04
CA TRP A 154 2.94 14.72 8.25
C TRP A 154 1.81 13.68 8.33
N GLU A 155 1.32 13.37 9.53
CA GLU A 155 0.27 12.38 9.74
C GLU A 155 -1.06 12.80 9.08
N GLN A 156 -1.35 14.10 8.94
CA GLN A 156 -2.53 14.55 8.20
C GLN A 156 -2.47 14.17 6.71
N LEU A 157 -1.28 14.24 6.09
CA LEU A 157 -1.10 13.87 4.69
C LEU A 157 -0.96 12.36 4.53
N GLN A 158 -0.09 11.73 5.32
CA GLN A 158 0.13 10.28 5.27
C GLN A 158 -1.11 9.48 5.71
N GLY A 159 -1.81 9.96 6.73
CA GLY A 159 -3.02 9.33 7.26
C GLY A 159 -4.20 9.37 6.28
N THR A 160 -4.22 10.37 5.38
CA THR A 160 -5.23 10.56 4.34
C THR A 160 -4.79 10.14 2.93
N ASN A 161 -3.67 9.41 2.84
CA ASN A 161 -3.35 8.58 1.69
C ASN A 161 -3.57 7.12 2.10
N TRP A 162 -4.52 6.46 1.44
CA TRP A 162 -5.01 5.13 1.80
C TRP A 162 -4.61 4.10 0.74
N GLY A 163 -3.37 3.64 0.86
CA GLY A 163 -2.81 2.53 0.11
C GLY A 163 -3.27 1.15 0.59
N ASN A 164 -2.95 0.12 -0.20
CA ASN A 164 -3.07 -1.29 0.17
C ASN A 164 -2.06 -1.70 1.27
N VAL A 165 -0.94 -0.99 1.33
CA VAL A 165 0.09 -1.11 2.37
C VAL A 165 0.48 0.28 2.83
N ARG A 166 0.73 0.46 4.13
CA ARG A 166 1.20 1.73 4.67
C ARG A 166 2.52 1.57 5.39
N PHE A 167 3.51 2.28 4.87
CA PHE A 167 4.79 2.50 5.52
C PHE A 167 4.62 3.56 6.62
N LYS A 168 4.96 3.23 7.87
CA LYS A 168 4.67 4.08 9.03
C LYS A 168 5.99 4.44 9.74
N PRO A 169 6.41 5.71 9.69
CA PRO A 169 7.50 6.20 10.53
C PRO A 169 7.23 5.99 12.03
N PRO A 170 8.27 6.10 12.87
CA PRO A 170 8.11 6.25 14.31
C PRO A 170 7.12 7.40 14.60
N PRO A 171 6.17 7.22 15.53
CA PRO A 171 5.07 8.18 15.74
C PRO A 171 5.50 9.46 16.45
N GLY A 172 6.77 9.59 16.85
CA GLY A 172 7.32 10.80 17.45
C GLY A 172 8.74 10.59 17.96
N VAL A 173 9.46 11.68 18.21
CA VAL A 173 10.87 11.70 18.61
C VAL A 173 11.12 10.97 19.94
N HIS A 174 10.12 10.90 20.82
CA HIS A 174 10.20 10.25 22.13
C HIS A 174 9.48 8.90 22.18
N SER A 175 9.13 8.31 21.04
CA SER A 175 8.43 7.03 21.01
C SER A 175 9.40 5.85 21.00
N ASP A 176 9.13 4.86 21.84
CA ASP A 176 9.79 3.54 21.76
C ASP A 176 9.28 2.69 20.57
N ILE A 177 8.28 3.18 19.83
CA ILE A 177 7.72 2.51 18.66
C ILE A 177 8.55 2.87 17.43
N GLY A 178 9.23 1.87 16.86
CA GLY A 178 10.01 2.02 15.63
C GLY A 178 9.18 2.08 14.34
N TRP A 179 9.87 1.79 13.24
CA TRP A 179 9.28 1.71 11.90
C TRP A 179 8.29 0.55 11.82
N ARG A 180 7.16 0.79 11.16
CA ARG A 180 6.09 -0.21 11.03
C ARG A 180 5.61 -0.31 9.59
N VAL A 181 5.08 -1.46 9.26
CA VAL A 181 4.41 -1.72 7.98
C VAL A 181 3.00 -2.23 8.27
N GLU A 182 2.00 -1.56 7.72
CA GLU A 182 0.60 -1.92 7.88
C GLU A 182 0.07 -2.54 6.59
N PHE A 183 -0.33 -3.80 6.65
CA PHE A 183 -0.99 -4.55 5.57
C PHE A 183 -2.51 -4.33 5.66
N ARG A 184 -3.12 -3.75 4.62
CA ARG A 184 -4.47 -3.14 4.72
C ARG A 184 -5.52 -3.78 3.82
N SER A 185 -5.11 -4.65 2.92
CA SER A 185 -5.99 -5.16 1.87
C SER A 185 -7.07 -6.16 2.33
N PRO A 186 -6.86 -7.09 3.29
CA PRO A 186 -7.82 -8.14 3.58
C PRO A 186 -9.21 -7.63 3.96
N GLU A 187 -10.25 -8.30 3.46
CA GLU A 187 -11.61 -8.07 3.93
C GLU A 187 -11.77 -8.67 5.34
N VAL A 188 -12.68 -8.08 6.13
CA VAL A 188 -13.03 -8.67 7.43
C VAL A 188 -13.89 -9.91 7.21
N GLN A 189 -13.66 -10.95 8.02
CA GLN A 189 -14.42 -12.20 7.98
C GLN A 189 -15.48 -12.22 9.08
N LEU A 190 -16.43 -13.14 8.98
CA LEU A 190 -17.56 -13.22 9.92
C LEU A 190 -17.14 -13.65 11.33
N THR A 191 -16.12 -14.50 11.45
CA THR A 191 -15.70 -15.06 12.74
C THR A 191 -14.35 -14.54 13.21
N ASP A 192 -14.17 -14.49 14.52
CA ASP A 192 -12.87 -14.17 15.14
C ASP A 192 -11.79 -15.17 14.69
N PHE A 193 -12.16 -16.44 14.50
CA PHE A 193 -11.23 -17.48 14.05
C PHE A 193 -10.68 -17.21 12.65
N GLU A 194 -11.55 -16.88 11.69
CA GLU A 194 -11.12 -16.58 10.31
C GLU A 194 -10.23 -15.33 10.27
N ASN A 195 -10.60 -14.28 11.01
CA ASN A 195 -9.78 -13.07 11.10
C ASN A 195 -8.44 -13.35 11.79
N ALA A 196 -8.43 -14.13 12.87
CA ALA A 196 -7.20 -14.56 13.54
C ALA A 196 -6.30 -15.40 12.62
N ALA A 197 -6.88 -16.26 11.79
CA ALA A 197 -6.14 -17.05 10.79
C ALA A 197 -5.48 -16.15 9.74
N ILE A 198 -6.19 -15.16 9.19
CA ILE A 198 -5.63 -14.18 8.26
C ILE A 198 -4.45 -13.43 8.90
N ILE A 199 -4.63 -12.94 10.13
CA ILE A 199 -3.60 -12.20 10.86
C ILE A 199 -2.36 -13.08 11.10
N ALA A 200 -2.56 -14.32 11.55
CA ALA A 200 -1.48 -15.27 11.79
C ALA A 200 -0.73 -15.60 10.50
N THR A 201 -1.44 -15.84 9.39
CA THR A 201 -0.83 -16.11 8.09
C THR A 201 0.01 -14.93 7.61
N ILE A 202 -0.51 -13.70 7.66
CA ILE A 202 0.25 -12.49 7.29
C ILE A 202 1.52 -12.37 8.15
N ARG A 203 1.42 -12.62 9.47
CA ARG A 203 2.56 -12.54 10.38
C ARG A 203 3.66 -13.56 10.05
N VAL A 204 3.28 -14.80 9.77
CA VAL A 204 4.21 -15.89 9.42
C VAL A 204 4.83 -15.64 8.05
N VAL A 205 4.04 -15.27 7.05
CA VAL A 205 4.54 -14.93 5.71
C VAL A 205 5.53 -13.78 5.77
N ALA A 206 5.23 -12.73 6.54
CA ALA A 206 6.16 -11.62 6.76
C ALA A 206 7.48 -12.06 7.39
N GLN A 207 7.42 -12.98 8.37
CA GLN A 207 8.60 -13.52 9.02
C GLN A 207 9.48 -14.29 8.02
N VAL A 208 8.88 -15.19 7.24
CA VAL A 208 9.61 -15.99 6.24
C VAL A 208 10.23 -15.08 5.17
N ILE A 209 9.49 -14.10 4.67
CA ILE A 209 10.01 -13.13 3.69
C ILE A 209 11.24 -12.41 4.21
N VAL A 210 11.20 -11.94 5.45
CA VAL A 210 12.30 -11.21 6.08
C VAL A 210 13.49 -12.13 6.39
N GLU A 211 13.26 -13.33 6.89
CA GLU A 211 14.33 -14.27 7.25
C GLU A 211 15.05 -14.81 6.02
N GLU A 212 14.29 -15.18 4.98
CA GLU A 212 14.80 -15.77 3.74
C GLU A 212 15.12 -14.73 2.65
N GLN A 213 14.91 -13.43 2.94
CA GLN A 213 15.14 -12.33 2.00
C GLN A 213 14.43 -12.54 0.64
N ILE A 214 13.17 -12.97 0.68
CA ILE A 214 12.38 -13.30 -0.52
C ILE A 214 12.01 -12.01 -1.26
N ASP A 215 12.43 -11.92 -2.52
CA ASP A 215 12.17 -10.79 -3.40
C ASP A 215 11.06 -11.09 -4.42
N LEU A 216 9.84 -10.69 -4.07
CA LEU A 216 8.62 -10.85 -4.86
C LEU A 216 8.37 -9.68 -5.83
N VAL A 217 9.20 -8.63 -5.80
CA VAL A 217 8.94 -7.38 -6.55
C VAL A 217 8.77 -7.67 -8.04
N ILE A 218 7.68 -7.12 -8.58
CA ILE A 218 7.29 -7.07 -9.99
C ILE A 218 7.00 -5.60 -10.36
N PRO A 219 6.94 -5.22 -11.64
CA PRO A 219 6.54 -3.86 -12.03
C PRO A 219 5.23 -3.40 -11.39
N VAL A 220 5.15 -2.14 -10.97
CA VAL A 220 3.97 -1.55 -10.31
C VAL A 220 2.74 -1.67 -11.21
N SER A 221 2.89 -1.50 -12.52
CA SER A 221 1.78 -1.72 -13.47
C SER A 221 1.16 -3.12 -13.39
N LEU A 222 1.96 -4.15 -13.04
CA LEU A 222 1.47 -5.50 -12.82
C LEU A 222 0.82 -5.67 -11.44
N CYS A 223 1.31 -4.98 -10.42
CA CYS A 223 0.64 -4.90 -9.11
C CYS A 223 -0.74 -4.25 -9.24
N GLU A 224 -0.88 -3.20 -10.06
CA GLU A 224 -2.16 -2.56 -10.34
C GLU A 224 -3.10 -3.47 -11.14
N ALA A 225 -2.57 -4.21 -12.12
CA ALA A 225 -3.35 -5.21 -12.83
C ALA A 225 -3.87 -6.32 -11.88
N ASN A 226 -3.05 -6.73 -10.91
CA ASN A 226 -3.45 -7.67 -9.87
C ASN A 226 -4.50 -7.08 -8.93
N ASP A 227 -4.36 -5.81 -8.56
CA ASP A 227 -5.31 -5.12 -7.70
C ASP A 227 -6.70 -5.06 -8.33
N VAL A 228 -6.80 -4.71 -9.62
CA VAL A 228 -8.05 -4.79 -10.38
C VAL A 228 -8.59 -6.22 -10.41
N ALA A 229 -7.76 -7.19 -10.80
CA ALA A 229 -8.15 -8.59 -10.91
C ALA A 229 -8.62 -9.19 -9.57
N SER A 230 -8.08 -8.72 -8.44
CA SER A 230 -8.41 -9.24 -7.11
C SER A 230 -9.85 -8.96 -6.69
N SER A 231 -10.50 -7.98 -7.31
CA SER A 231 -11.85 -7.58 -6.99
C SER A 231 -12.91 -8.21 -7.90
N GLU A 232 -12.50 -8.79 -9.03
CA GLU A 232 -13.39 -9.45 -9.98
C GLU A 232 -14.16 -10.61 -9.32
N ARG A 233 -15.39 -10.87 -9.79
CA ARG A 233 -16.16 -12.03 -9.33
C ARG A 233 -15.38 -13.32 -9.53
N ASP A 234 -15.39 -14.18 -8.52
CA ASP A 234 -14.71 -15.47 -8.46
C ASP A 234 -13.17 -15.39 -8.56
N ALA A 235 -12.56 -14.22 -8.30
CA ALA A 235 -11.10 -14.03 -8.40
C ALA A 235 -10.30 -15.00 -7.52
N ALA A 236 -10.82 -15.38 -6.35
CA ALA A 236 -10.18 -16.36 -5.46
C ALA A 236 -10.01 -17.74 -6.12
N SER A 237 -10.95 -18.13 -6.99
CA SER A 237 -11.01 -19.47 -7.59
C SER A 237 -10.51 -19.51 -9.04
N LEU A 238 -10.82 -18.46 -9.81
CA LEU A 238 -10.59 -18.40 -11.26
C LEU A 238 -9.60 -17.29 -11.68
N GLY A 239 -9.25 -16.40 -10.75
CA GLY A 239 -8.41 -15.23 -11.03
C GLY A 239 -6.98 -15.60 -11.43
N LEU A 240 -6.43 -14.79 -12.34
CA LEU A 240 -5.08 -14.89 -12.86
C LEU A 240 -4.26 -13.68 -12.44
N PHE A 241 -3.18 -13.93 -11.69
CA PHE A 241 -2.35 -12.89 -11.10
C PHE A 241 -0.91 -12.98 -11.62
N TRP A 242 -0.29 -11.83 -11.81
CA TRP A 242 1.14 -11.69 -12.05
C TRP A 242 1.91 -11.98 -10.77
N PHE A 243 2.86 -12.90 -10.84
CA PHE A 243 3.68 -13.28 -9.70
C PHE A 243 5.09 -13.64 -10.16
N LYS A 244 6.06 -13.38 -9.28
CA LYS A 244 7.47 -13.72 -9.49
C LYS A 244 7.81 -14.98 -8.71
N ASP A 245 8.29 -15.99 -9.43
CA ASP A 245 8.89 -17.19 -8.84
C ASP A 245 10.34 -17.37 -9.36
N THR A 246 10.91 -18.56 -9.16
CA THR A 246 12.26 -18.90 -9.62
C THR A 246 12.42 -18.91 -11.14
N SER A 247 11.32 -19.00 -11.90
CA SER A 247 11.30 -18.93 -13.37
C SER A 247 11.13 -17.51 -13.91
N GLY A 248 10.85 -16.53 -13.04
CA GLY A 248 10.64 -15.12 -13.39
C GLY A 248 9.19 -14.68 -13.18
N VAL A 249 8.82 -13.56 -13.82
CA VAL A 249 7.48 -12.96 -13.71
C VAL A 249 6.54 -13.59 -14.72
N SER A 250 5.40 -14.09 -14.27
CA SER A 250 4.38 -14.66 -15.16
C SER A 250 2.98 -14.53 -14.57
N ARG A 251 1.96 -14.55 -15.44
CA ARG A 251 0.55 -14.51 -15.03
C ARG A 251 0.01 -15.94 -14.90
N ARG A 252 -0.57 -16.28 -13.75
CA ARG A 252 -0.99 -17.65 -13.43
C ARG A 252 -2.16 -17.71 -12.43
N PRO A 253 -2.86 -18.85 -12.31
CA PRO A 253 -3.96 -19.00 -11.36
C PRO A 253 -3.49 -18.80 -9.92
N LEU A 254 -4.32 -18.18 -9.09
CA LEU A 254 -4.02 -17.97 -7.66
C LEU A 254 -3.68 -19.28 -6.94
N SER A 255 -4.42 -20.34 -7.23
CA SER A 255 -4.16 -21.69 -6.68
C SER A 255 -2.77 -22.22 -6.99
N SER A 256 -2.19 -21.86 -8.14
CA SER A 256 -0.82 -22.24 -8.52
C SER A 256 0.25 -21.36 -7.87
N ILE A 257 -0.09 -20.17 -7.40
CA ILE A 257 0.84 -19.29 -6.66
C ILE A 257 0.98 -19.78 -5.22
N LEU A 258 -0.10 -20.33 -4.66
CA LEU A 258 -0.19 -20.76 -3.27
C LEU A 258 0.27 -22.21 -3.03
N SER A 259 0.54 -22.97 -4.09
CA SER A 259 0.99 -24.37 -4.06
C SER A 259 2.50 -24.51 -4.11
#